data_AF-A0A537FTM0-F1
#
_entry.id   AF-A0A537FTM0-F1
#
_cell.length_a   1.000
_cell.length_b   1.000
_cell.length_c   1.000
_cell.angle_alpha   90.00
_cell.angle_beta   90.00
_cell.angle_gamma   90.00
#
_symmetry.space_group_name_H-M   'P 1'
#
loop_
_entity.id
_entity.type
_entity.pdbx_description
1 polymer ?
#
loop_
_entity_poly.entity_id
_entity_poly.type
_entity_poly.pdbx_seq_one_letter_code
_entity_poly.pdbx_strand_id
1 'polypeptide(L)'
;TGVNVVRVPYDSSVDDILEFEPSGIVISNGPGDPKKCRTTIETASRLLQTDIPILGICLGMQILALAAGGDTYKLKFGHRAVNHPCLDLKTGRCYITTQNHGYSVIPRSIDQTQFEVRFLNANDKTVEGIQHRNKKVVGVQWHPESSPGPYDTQFLFDQFVRESVKG
;
A
#
# COMPACT_ATOMS: atom_id res chain seq x y z
N THR A 1 17.03 -11.96 9.55
CA THR A 1 17.09 -10.52 9.87
C THR A 1 15.87 -10.20 10.71
N GLY A 2 16.03 -9.60 11.89
CA GLY A 2 14.89 -9.23 12.73
C GLY A 2 14.46 -7.79 12.46
N VAL A 3 13.16 -7.51 12.60
CA VAL A 3 12.61 -6.15 12.62
C VAL A 3 12.05 -5.87 14.01
N ASN A 4 12.33 -4.71 14.57
CA ASN A 4 11.61 -4.22 15.74
C ASN A 4 10.40 -3.43 15.27
N VAL A 5 9.21 -3.74 15.79
CA VAL A 5 7.95 -3.14 15.33
C VAL A 5 7.37 -2.30 16.45
N VAL A 6 7.29 -0.98 16.20
CA VAL A 6 6.52 -0.06 17.04
C VAL A 6 5.17 0.17 16.37
N ARG A 7 4.09 -0.15 17.09
CA ARG A 7 2.72 0.09 16.61
C ARG A 7 2.17 1.36 17.25
N VAL A 8 1.76 2.31 16.42
CA VAL A 8 1.14 3.57 16.84
C VAL A 8 -0.36 3.61 16.47
N PRO A 9 -1.18 4.40 17.17
CA PRO A 9 -2.57 4.68 16.78
C PRO A 9 -2.72 5.25 15.34
N TYR A 10 -3.91 5.12 14.76
CA TYR A 10 -4.18 5.55 13.38
C TYR A 10 -4.16 7.07 13.19
N ASP A 11 -4.29 7.82 14.29
CA ASP A 11 -4.35 9.27 14.39
C ASP A 11 -3.07 9.88 14.96
N SER A 12 -2.00 9.09 15.12
CA SER A 12 -0.69 9.60 15.52
C SER A 12 -0.19 10.67 14.56
N SER A 13 0.42 11.71 15.13
CA SER A 13 0.99 12.78 14.35
C SER A 13 2.27 12.33 13.66
N VAL A 14 2.68 13.08 12.64
CA VAL A 14 3.94 12.82 11.93
C VAL A 14 5.13 13.00 12.86
N ASP A 15 5.07 13.97 13.76
CA ASP A 15 6.16 14.26 14.69
C ASP A 15 6.33 13.09 15.68
N ASP A 16 5.23 12.58 16.26
CA ASP A 16 5.26 11.40 17.14
C ASP A 16 5.83 10.15 16.44
N ILE A 17 5.53 9.98 15.15
CA ILE A 17 6.04 8.84 14.36
C ILE A 17 7.54 9.00 14.12
N LEU A 18 8.01 10.21 13.81
CA LEU A 18 9.40 10.48 13.50
C LEU A 18 10.30 10.47 14.74
N GLU A 19 9.76 10.70 15.95
CA GLU A 19 10.49 10.53 17.22
C GLU A 19 11.03 9.11 17.43
N PHE A 20 10.42 8.10 16.81
CA PHE A 20 10.92 6.72 16.84
C PHE A 20 12.09 6.45 15.88
N GLU A 21 12.52 7.46 15.10
CA GLU A 21 13.56 7.35 14.07
C GLU A 21 13.39 6.11 13.15
N PRO A 22 12.20 5.93 12.53
CA PRO A 22 11.90 4.68 11.83
C PRO A 22 12.74 4.53 10.55
N SER A 23 13.38 3.37 10.38
CA SER A 23 14.04 2.99 9.12
C SER A 23 13.06 2.64 8.00
N GLY A 24 11.78 2.48 8.33
CA GLY A 24 10.71 2.20 7.39
C GLY A 24 9.35 2.30 8.07
N ILE A 25 8.33 2.66 7.30
CA ILE A 25 6.96 2.84 7.79
C ILE A 25 6.03 1.89 7.05
N VAL A 26 5.14 1.23 7.79
CA VAL A 26 4.06 0.42 7.21
C VAL A 26 2.72 1.04 7.56
N ILE A 27 1.93 1.39 6.53
CA ILE A 27 0.52 1.75 6.70
C ILE A 27 -0.29 0.47 6.48
N SER A 28 -0.80 -0.09 7.57
CA SER A 28 -1.46 -1.39 7.55
C SER A 28 -2.82 -1.37 6.85
N ASN A 29 -3.43 -2.56 6.75
CA ASN A 29 -4.81 -2.74 6.35
C ASN A 29 -5.80 -2.19 7.39
N GLY A 30 -7.08 -2.13 7.00
CA GLY A 30 -8.18 -1.76 7.89
C GLY A 30 -9.53 -1.78 7.18
N PRO A 31 -10.63 -1.63 7.92
CA PRO A 31 -11.98 -1.60 7.37
C PRO A 31 -12.40 -0.22 6.89
N GLY A 32 -13.48 -0.17 6.10
CA GLY A 32 -14.22 1.07 5.84
C GLY A 32 -13.87 1.78 4.54
N ASP A 33 -14.35 3.02 4.43
CA ASP A 33 -14.10 3.92 3.30
C ASP A 33 -12.82 4.72 3.58
N PRO A 34 -11.77 4.60 2.74
CA PRO A 34 -10.50 5.30 2.96
C PRO A 34 -10.67 6.82 3.03
N LYS A 35 -11.65 7.41 2.33
CA LYS A 35 -11.90 8.87 2.35
C LYS A 35 -12.33 9.40 3.72
N LYS A 36 -12.73 8.52 4.64
CA LYS A 36 -13.08 8.89 6.01
C LYS A 36 -11.87 8.96 6.94
N CYS A 37 -10.73 8.38 6.54
CA CYS A 37 -9.49 8.36 7.32
C CYS A 37 -8.69 9.67 7.18
N ARG A 38 -9.34 10.83 7.36
CA ARG A 38 -8.77 12.16 7.06
C ARG A 38 -7.44 12.40 7.79
N THR A 39 -7.40 12.15 9.09
CA THR A 39 -6.19 12.30 9.90
C THR A 39 -5.04 11.45 9.37
N THR A 40 -5.30 10.18 9.05
CA THR A 40 -4.27 9.27 8.53
C THR A 40 -3.80 9.68 7.13
N ILE A 41 -4.70 10.22 6.28
CA ILE A 41 -4.35 10.78 4.96
C ILE A 41 -3.42 11.99 5.11
N GLU A 42 -3.73 12.90 6.02
CA GLU A 42 -2.91 14.09 6.31
C GLU A 42 -1.52 13.69 6.82
N THR A 43 -1.45 12.77 7.79
CA THR A 43 -0.19 12.19 8.28
C THR A 43 0.59 11.53 7.14
N ALA A 44 -0.04 10.68 6.34
CA ALA A 44 0.61 10.01 5.21
C ALA A 44 1.14 11.01 4.17
N SER A 45 0.41 12.10 3.90
CA SER A 45 0.84 13.14 2.94
C SER A 45 2.12 13.85 3.38
N ARG A 46 2.26 14.10 4.68
CA ARG A 46 3.49 14.63 5.28
C ARG A 46 4.62 13.60 5.30
N LEU A 47 4.33 12.33 5.62
CA LEU A 47 5.33 11.25 5.57
C LEU A 47 5.90 11.05 4.16
N LEU A 48 5.09 11.22 3.12
CA LEU A 48 5.52 11.18 1.71
C LEU A 48 6.54 12.27 1.35
N GLN A 49 6.67 13.34 2.15
CA GLN A 49 7.70 14.36 1.95
C GLN A 49 9.08 13.89 2.41
N THR A 50 9.15 12.91 3.31
CA THR A 50 10.41 12.28 3.76
C THR A 50 10.97 11.30 2.72
N ASP A 51 12.20 10.83 2.91
CA ASP A 51 12.79 9.75 2.11
C ASP A 51 12.73 8.37 2.79
N ILE A 52 11.98 8.28 3.91
CA ILE A 52 11.78 7.03 4.64
C ILE A 52 10.98 6.07 3.74
N PRO A 53 11.41 4.80 3.58
CA PRO A 53 10.63 3.83 2.83
C PRO A 53 9.25 3.60 3.45
N ILE A 54 8.21 3.53 2.60
CA ILE A 54 6.83 3.33 3.05
C ILE A 54 6.18 2.17 2.30
N LEU A 55 5.56 1.26 3.05
CA LEU A 55 4.74 0.18 2.52
C LEU A 55 3.26 0.38 2.93
N GLY A 56 2.37 0.54 1.96
CA GLY A 56 0.92 0.57 2.20
C GLY A 56 0.26 -0.77 1.85
N ILE A 57 -0.53 -1.33 2.76
CA ILE A 57 -1.22 -2.62 2.56
C ILE A 57 -2.73 -2.42 2.61
N CYS A 58 -3.45 -2.88 1.58
CA CYS A 58 -4.90 -2.80 1.45
C CYS A 58 -5.42 -1.36 1.66
N LEU A 59 -5.99 -1.05 2.83
CA LEU A 59 -6.36 0.31 3.22
C LEU A 59 -5.17 1.27 3.14
N GLY A 60 -3.97 0.83 3.53
CA GLY A 60 -2.77 1.66 3.48
C GLY A 60 -2.39 2.10 2.07
N MET A 61 -2.56 1.24 1.05
CA MET A 61 -2.36 1.65 -0.35
C MET A 61 -3.35 2.76 -0.76
N GLN A 62 -4.61 2.63 -0.35
CA GLN A 62 -5.65 3.61 -0.65
C GLN A 62 -5.37 4.95 0.04
N ILE A 63 -4.88 4.91 1.28
CA ILE A 63 -4.42 6.09 2.02
C ILE A 63 -3.25 6.77 1.29
N LEU A 64 -2.25 6.00 0.83
CA LEU A 64 -1.13 6.56 0.05
C LEU A 64 -1.60 7.24 -1.23
N ALA A 65 -2.53 6.61 -1.96
CA ALA A 65 -3.12 7.20 -3.17
C ALA A 65 -3.81 8.53 -2.87
N LEU A 66 -4.66 8.58 -1.83
CA LEU A 66 -5.37 9.80 -1.42
C LEU A 66 -4.40 10.88 -0.91
N ALA A 67 -3.38 10.49 -0.14
CA ALA A 67 -2.36 11.38 0.40
C ALA A 67 -1.50 12.05 -0.69
N ALA A 68 -1.36 11.39 -1.84
CA ALA A 68 -0.70 11.91 -3.03
C ALA A 68 -1.61 12.78 -3.92
N GLY A 69 -2.88 12.98 -3.55
CA GLY A 69 -3.88 13.72 -4.34
C GLY A 69 -4.65 12.87 -5.36
N GLY A 70 -4.47 11.54 -5.33
CA GLY A 70 -5.29 10.60 -6.09
C GLY A 70 -6.69 10.43 -5.48
N ASP A 71 -7.44 9.48 -6.04
CA ASP A 71 -8.84 9.25 -5.63
C ASP A 71 -9.23 7.77 -5.63
N THR A 72 -10.26 7.43 -4.87
CA THR A 72 -10.78 6.06 -4.68
C THR A 72 -12.27 5.96 -4.97
N TYR A 73 -12.71 4.74 -5.31
CA TYR A 73 -14.10 4.42 -5.61
C TYR A 73 -14.51 3.10 -4.96
N LYS A 74 -15.82 2.93 -4.72
CA LYS A 74 -16.39 1.71 -4.18
C LYS A 74 -16.60 0.69 -5.29
N LEU A 75 -16.11 -0.53 -5.10
CA LEU A 75 -16.35 -1.66 -5.99
C LEU A 75 -17.80 -2.15 -5.86
N LYS A 76 -18.36 -2.68 -6.95
CA LYS A 76 -19.73 -3.22 -6.96
C LYS A 76 -19.87 -4.42 -6.01
N PHE A 77 -18.91 -5.34 -6.05
CA PHE A 77 -18.91 -6.55 -5.23
C PHE A 77 -17.67 -6.68 -4.34
N GLY A 78 -16.59 -5.92 -4.59
CA GLY A 78 -15.31 -6.06 -3.87
C GLY A 78 -14.55 -7.35 -4.18
N HIS A 79 -13.30 -7.45 -3.76
CA HIS A 79 -12.47 -8.66 -3.89
C HIS A 79 -12.30 -9.32 -2.53
N ARG A 80 -12.75 -10.57 -2.40
CA ARG A 80 -12.82 -11.34 -1.15
C ARG A 80 -12.51 -12.82 -1.41
N ALA A 81 -11.28 -13.12 -1.75
CA ALA A 81 -10.84 -14.49 -2.00
C ALA A 81 -9.32 -14.63 -1.88
N VAL A 82 -8.86 -15.89 -1.85
CA VAL A 82 -7.44 -16.26 -1.75
C VAL A 82 -6.82 -16.65 -3.11
N ASN A 83 -7.56 -16.44 -4.20
CA ASN A 83 -7.19 -16.91 -5.55
C ASN A 83 -7.20 -15.79 -6.61
N HIS A 84 -7.09 -14.52 -6.20
CA HIS A 84 -7.14 -13.41 -7.16
C HIS A 84 -5.79 -13.27 -7.89
N PRO A 85 -5.77 -13.35 -9.24
CA PRO A 85 -4.56 -13.16 -10.01
C PRO A 85 -4.19 -11.68 -10.11
N CYS A 86 -2.95 -11.35 -9.78
CA CYS A 86 -2.41 -10.00 -9.89
C CYS A 86 -1.21 -9.98 -10.83
N LEU A 87 -1.23 -9.08 -11.82
CA LEU A 87 -0.16 -8.87 -12.79
C LEU A 87 0.75 -7.73 -12.34
N ASP A 88 2.04 -7.99 -12.23
CA ASP A 88 3.09 -6.98 -12.07
C ASP A 88 3.49 -6.43 -13.44
N LEU A 89 3.13 -5.17 -13.70
CA LEU A 89 3.42 -4.50 -14.97
C LEU A 89 4.92 -4.27 -15.18
N LYS A 90 5.72 -4.23 -14.11
CA LYS A 90 7.16 -4.02 -14.19
C LYS A 90 7.90 -5.28 -14.63
N THR A 91 7.44 -6.45 -14.18
CA THR A 91 8.14 -7.74 -14.41
C THR A 91 7.43 -8.67 -15.37
N GLY A 92 6.16 -8.39 -15.70
CA GLY A 92 5.30 -9.28 -16.48
C GLY A 92 4.84 -10.54 -15.72
N ARG A 93 5.19 -10.67 -14.43
CA ARG A 93 4.83 -11.84 -13.62
C ARG A 93 3.41 -11.73 -13.08
N CYS A 94 2.75 -12.87 -12.93
CA CYS A 94 1.46 -12.97 -12.26
C CYS A 94 1.60 -13.72 -10.93
N TYR A 95 0.94 -13.21 -9.90
CA TYR A 95 0.91 -13.79 -8.55
C TYR A 95 -0.53 -14.10 -8.16
N ILE A 96 -0.74 -15.20 -7.43
CA ILE A 96 -2.03 -15.46 -6.79
C ILE A 96 -2.04 -14.77 -5.43
N THR A 97 -3.07 -13.98 -5.16
CA THR A 97 -3.12 -13.06 -4.02
C THR A 97 -4.35 -13.27 -3.16
N THR A 98 -4.19 -13.01 -1.84
CA THR A 98 -5.31 -12.88 -0.91
C THR A 98 -5.82 -11.46 -0.89
N GLN A 99 -7.10 -11.27 -1.19
CA GLN A 99 -7.74 -9.96 -1.22
C GLN A 99 -8.97 -9.91 -0.33
N ASN A 100 -9.14 -8.79 0.37
CA ASN A 100 -10.31 -8.50 1.19
C ASN A 100 -10.58 -6.99 1.22
N HIS A 101 -11.10 -6.43 0.13
CA HIS A 101 -11.38 -5.00 0.01
C HIS A 101 -12.65 -4.71 -0.79
N GLY A 102 -13.26 -3.55 -0.50
CA GLY A 102 -14.46 -3.06 -1.18
C GLY A 102 -14.27 -1.74 -1.91
N TYR A 103 -13.05 -1.18 -1.88
CA TYR A 103 -12.67 0.07 -2.52
C TYR A 103 -11.40 -0.16 -3.31
N SER A 104 -11.23 0.56 -4.40
CA SER A 104 -10.00 0.55 -5.19
C SER A 104 -9.63 1.99 -5.58
N VAL A 105 -8.39 2.16 -5.99
CA VAL A 105 -7.85 3.43 -6.48
C VAL A 105 -8.31 3.64 -7.93
N ILE A 106 -8.76 4.85 -8.25
CA ILE A 106 -9.13 5.22 -9.62
C ILE A 106 -7.84 5.31 -10.45
N PRO A 107 -7.63 4.50 -11.51
CA PRO A 107 -6.38 4.50 -12.26
C PRO A 107 -5.95 5.88 -12.76
N ARG A 108 -6.88 6.64 -13.36
CA ARG A 108 -6.61 7.97 -13.94
C ARG A 108 -6.26 9.04 -12.91
N SER A 109 -6.65 8.87 -11.66
CA SER A 109 -6.33 9.85 -10.61
C SER A 109 -4.85 9.74 -10.20
N ILE A 110 -4.21 8.58 -10.41
CA ILE A 110 -2.79 8.36 -10.10
C ILE A 110 -1.86 9.02 -11.11
N ASP A 111 -2.28 9.14 -12.38
CA ASP A 111 -1.45 9.71 -13.45
C ASP A 111 -1.00 11.16 -13.18
N GLN A 112 -1.75 11.90 -12.33
CA GLN A 112 -1.45 13.27 -11.92
C GLN A 112 -0.61 13.36 -10.64
N THR A 113 -0.23 12.22 -10.06
CA THR A 113 0.54 12.12 -8.82
C THR A 113 1.98 11.68 -9.08
N GLN A 114 2.78 11.61 -8.02
CA GLN A 114 4.14 11.08 -8.04
C GLN A 114 4.18 9.54 -8.09
N PHE A 115 3.02 8.88 -8.13
CA PHE A 115 2.88 7.44 -8.25
C PHE A 115 2.63 6.99 -9.69
N GLU A 116 2.88 5.72 -9.91
CA GLU A 116 2.46 4.98 -11.10
C GLU A 116 1.79 3.66 -10.68
N VAL A 117 0.90 3.16 -11.53
CA VAL A 117 0.31 1.84 -11.33
C VAL A 117 1.37 0.78 -11.60
N ARG A 118 1.66 -0.05 -10.60
CA ARG A 118 2.59 -1.17 -10.72
C ARG A 118 1.85 -2.49 -10.95
N PHE A 119 0.68 -2.64 -10.34
CA PHE A 119 -0.01 -3.92 -10.33
C PHE A 119 -1.49 -3.78 -10.67
N LEU A 120 -1.98 -4.75 -11.44
CA LEU A 120 -3.37 -4.83 -11.87
C LEU A 120 -3.97 -6.18 -11.57
N ASN A 121 -5.26 -6.19 -11.27
CA ASN A 121 -6.01 -7.44 -11.24
C ASN A 121 -6.09 -8.01 -12.66
N ALA A 122 -5.71 -9.27 -12.85
CA ALA A 122 -5.70 -9.85 -14.18
C ALA A 122 -7.12 -10.05 -14.74
N ASN A 123 -8.13 -10.23 -13.87
CA ASN A 123 -9.50 -10.52 -14.26
C ASN A 123 -10.26 -9.26 -14.70
N ASP A 124 -10.23 -8.19 -13.90
CA ASP A 124 -11.09 -7.01 -14.09
C ASP A 124 -10.32 -5.68 -14.23
N LYS A 125 -8.97 -5.75 -14.21
CA LYS A 125 -8.06 -4.61 -14.42
C LYS A 125 -8.16 -3.50 -13.39
N THR A 126 -8.71 -3.76 -12.19
CA THR A 126 -8.62 -2.79 -11.09
C THR A 126 -7.17 -2.59 -10.67
N VAL A 127 -6.88 -1.40 -10.11
CA VAL A 127 -5.56 -1.12 -9.52
C VAL A 127 -5.38 -1.99 -8.30
N GLU A 128 -4.32 -2.77 -8.30
CA GLU A 128 -3.95 -3.65 -7.20
C GLU A 128 -2.63 -3.21 -6.55
N GLY A 129 -1.91 -2.25 -7.14
CA GLY A 129 -0.74 -1.68 -6.51
C GLY A 129 -0.16 -0.48 -7.23
N ILE A 130 0.42 0.42 -6.45
CA ILE A 130 1.05 1.66 -6.88
C ILE A 130 2.50 1.73 -6.38
N GLN A 131 3.36 2.41 -7.11
CA GLN A 131 4.74 2.65 -6.72
C GLN A 131 5.09 4.12 -6.96
N HIS A 132 5.81 4.75 -6.03
CA HIS A 132 6.30 6.10 -6.22
C HIS A 132 7.44 6.09 -7.26
N ARG A 133 7.44 7.05 -8.18
CA ARG A 133 8.37 7.09 -9.32
C ARG A 133 9.84 7.23 -8.88
N ASN A 134 10.07 8.03 -7.84
CA ASN A 134 11.43 8.42 -7.41
C ASN A 134 11.81 8.02 -5.97
N LYS A 135 10.89 7.42 -5.20
CA LYS A 135 11.08 7.13 -3.76
C LYS A 135 10.78 5.67 -3.48
N LYS A 136 11.29 5.15 -2.37
CA LYS A 136 11.09 3.77 -1.89
C LYS A 136 9.70 3.61 -1.26
N VAL A 137 8.64 3.95 -2.00
CA VAL A 137 7.25 3.88 -1.53
C VAL A 137 6.44 2.98 -2.44
N VAL A 138 5.83 1.95 -1.87
CA VAL A 138 4.99 0.98 -2.58
C VAL A 138 3.70 0.78 -1.81
N GLY A 139 2.58 0.71 -2.52
CA GLY A 139 1.30 0.29 -1.97
C GLY A 139 0.77 -0.92 -2.73
N VAL A 140 0.22 -1.90 -2.01
CA VAL A 140 -0.48 -3.06 -2.59
C VAL A 140 -1.87 -3.20 -1.98
N GLN A 141 -2.82 -3.64 -2.79
CA GLN A 141 -4.22 -3.73 -2.42
C GLN A 141 -4.57 -5.09 -1.79
N TRP A 142 -3.76 -6.11 -2.08
CA TRP A 142 -3.84 -7.44 -1.47
C TRP A 142 -3.03 -7.51 -0.16
N HIS A 143 -3.12 -8.67 0.48
CA HIS A 143 -2.52 -8.97 1.78
C HIS A 143 -1.26 -9.83 1.59
N PRO A 144 -0.05 -9.24 1.49
CA PRO A 144 1.19 -10.01 1.32
C PRO A 144 1.55 -10.87 2.53
N GLU A 145 0.97 -10.57 3.70
CA GLU A 145 1.06 -11.36 4.92
C GLU A 145 0.27 -12.67 4.84
N SER A 146 -0.69 -12.73 3.90
CA SER A 146 -1.62 -13.84 3.72
C SER A 146 -2.32 -14.21 5.04
N SER A 147 -2.72 -15.46 5.24
CA SER A 147 -3.45 -15.94 6.44
C SER A 147 -4.95 -15.55 6.46
N PRO A 148 -5.79 -16.22 5.65
CA PRO A 148 -5.48 -17.40 4.82
C PRO A 148 -4.90 -17.05 3.42
N GLY A 149 -4.34 -18.05 2.73
CA GLY A 149 -3.95 -17.97 1.31
C GLY A 149 -2.46 -18.21 1.00
N PRO A 150 -2.04 -18.03 -0.26
CA PRO A 150 -0.71 -18.39 -0.75
C PRO A 150 0.38 -17.45 -0.25
N TYR A 151 1.62 -17.93 -0.12
CA TYR A 151 2.77 -17.13 0.33
C TYR A 151 3.57 -16.49 -0.81
N ASP A 152 3.03 -16.52 -2.03
CA ASP A 152 3.67 -16.08 -3.28
C ASP A 152 4.11 -14.62 -3.27
N THR A 153 3.57 -13.80 -2.36
CA THR A 153 3.79 -12.35 -2.29
C THR A 153 4.66 -11.88 -1.12
N GLN A 154 5.22 -12.80 -0.32
CA GLN A 154 6.08 -12.43 0.82
C GLN A 154 7.36 -11.69 0.41
N PHE A 155 7.79 -11.82 -0.86
CA PHE A 155 8.92 -11.08 -1.42
C PHE A 155 8.80 -9.56 -1.23
N LEU A 156 7.57 -9.04 -1.08
CA LEU A 156 7.34 -7.61 -0.87
C LEU A 156 7.87 -7.14 0.49
N PHE A 157 7.75 -7.95 1.54
CA PHE A 157 8.36 -7.65 2.83
C PHE A 157 9.89 -7.71 2.75
N ASP A 158 10.44 -8.70 2.05
CA ASP A 158 11.89 -8.77 1.82
C ASP A 158 12.41 -7.58 0.98
N GLN A 159 11.61 -7.09 0.03
CA GLN A 159 11.91 -5.89 -0.73
C GLN A 159 11.94 -4.67 0.20
N PHE A 160 10.88 -4.49 1.00
CA PHE A 160 10.74 -3.37 1.93
C PHE A 160 11.86 -3.32 2.96
N VAL A 161 12.15 -4.43 3.66
CA VAL A 161 13.22 -4.49 4.67
C VAL A 161 14.58 -4.14 4.04
N ARG A 162 14.86 -4.62 2.83
CA ARG A 162 16.10 -4.30 2.12
C ARG A 162 16.21 -2.82 1.77
N GLU A 163 15.09 -2.18 1.45
CA GLU A 163 15.01 -0.76 1.14
C GLU A 163 15.18 0.12 2.39
N SER A 164 14.73 -0.37 3.54
CA SER A 164 14.84 0.26 4.87
C SER A 164 16.24 0.20 5.50
N VAL A 165 17.03 -0.84 5.23
CA VAL A 165 18.38 -1.00 5.83
C VAL A 165 19.46 -0.25 5.04
N LYS A 166 19.17 0.19 3.80
CA LYS A 166 20.13 0.91 2.93
C LYS A 166 19.94 2.43 2.99
N GLY A 167 19.74 2.98 4.18
CA GLY A 167 19.71 4.41 4.48
C GLY A 167 20.90 4.79 5.32
#